data_AF-A0AAW2ZG80-F1
#
_entry.id   AF-A0AAW2ZG80-F1
#
_cell.length_a   1.000
_cell.length_b   1.000
_cell.length_c   1.000
_cell.angle_alpha   90.00
_cell.angle_beta   90.00
_cell.angle_gamma   90.00
#
_symmetry.space_group_name_H-M   'P 1'
#
loop_
_entity.id
_entity.type
_entity.pdbx_description
1 polymer ?
#
loop_
_entity_poly.entity_id
_entity_poly.type
_entity_poly.pdbx_seq_one_letter_code
_entity_poly.pdbx_strand_id
1 'polypeptide(L)'
;MHTNQSKENFLKLSSSQVALEAPSQEQIKLSVMDNTVSEGITVHFYFCYDNPNQDVNFMEPEAMRESLSKLLGDYPWIGGALTVDDGGKYTINLNGYGVQFDIVRVDAPLNQFKFGSSDEFQKENLCSHWTGLSPCQIQLTYFVCGGVVLSAEFDHRLLICMLLVSEEVRSMLVRFRLYGRVYLECMRARRKEMLKLEFV
;
A
#
# COMPACT_ATOMS: atom_id res chain seq x y z
N MET A 1 -21.04 -4.22 23.46
CA MET A 1 -21.15 -2.78 23.14
C MET A 1 -19.78 -2.31 22.70
N HIS A 2 -19.46 -2.40 21.41
CA HIS A 2 -18.18 -1.95 20.85
C HIS A 2 -18.50 -1.17 19.58
N THR A 3 -18.81 0.12 19.70
CA THR A 3 -19.11 0.93 18.53
C THR A 3 -18.91 2.41 18.84
N ASN A 4 -18.18 3.09 17.95
CA ASN A 4 -18.08 4.53 17.69
C ASN A 4 -16.91 5.37 18.23
N GLN A 5 -16.18 4.98 19.28
CA GLN A 5 -15.07 5.85 19.75
C GLN A 5 -13.86 5.93 18.78
N SER A 6 -13.64 4.92 17.95
CA SER A 6 -12.43 4.88 17.13
C SER A 6 -12.40 5.87 15.98
N LYS A 7 -13.55 6.25 15.39
CA LYS A 7 -13.60 7.20 14.28
C LYS A 7 -13.49 8.65 14.74
N GLU A 8 -13.98 8.97 15.94
CA GLU A 8 -13.93 10.34 16.48
C GLU A 8 -12.51 10.84 16.72
N ASN A 9 -11.56 9.91 16.92
CA ASN A 9 -10.17 10.27 17.19
C ASN A 9 -9.35 10.59 15.93
N PHE A 10 -9.81 10.22 14.72
CA PHE A 10 -9.04 10.38 13.48
C PHE A 10 -9.54 11.60 12.70
N LEU A 11 -8.73 12.65 12.66
CA LEU A 11 -8.97 13.86 11.90
C LEU A 11 -8.13 13.85 10.62
N LYS A 12 -8.77 13.70 9.46
CA LYS A 12 -8.10 13.85 8.16
C LYS A 12 -7.76 15.34 7.96
N LEU A 13 -6.46 15.65 7.96
CA LEU A 13 -5.94 17.01 7.81
C LEU A 13 -5.82 17.41 6.35
N SER A 14 -5.33 16.51 5.50
CA SER A 14 -5.25 16.77 4.07
C SER A 14 -5.40 15.48 3.25
N SER A 15 -5.82 15.66 2.01
CA SER A 15 -5.82 14.63 0.97
C SER A 15 -5.22 15.25 -0.26
N SER A 16 -4.27 14.55 -0.88
CA SER A 16 -3.61 15.03 -2.08
C SER A 16 -3.29 13.87 -2.99
N GLN A 17 -3.30 14.13 -4.29
CA GLN A 17 -2.77 13.21 -5.28
C GLN A 17 -1.34 13.63 -5.58
N VAL A 18 -0.38 12.75 -5.30
CA VAL A 18 1.01 12.97 -5.72
C VAL A 18 1.09 12.55 -7.17
N ALA A 19 0.93 13.55 -8.03
CA ALA A 19 0.88 13.38 -9.47
C ALA A 19 2.23 12.91 -10.02
N LEU A 20 2.12 12.15 -11.09
CA LEU A 20 3.22 11.78 -11.95
C LEU A 20 2.97 12.42 -13.31
N GLU A 21 3.95 13.10 -13.88
CA GLU A 21 3.87 13.49 -15.29
C GLU A 21 3.76 12.21 -16.12
N ALA A 22 2.63 12.01 -16.81
CA ALA A 22 2.33 10.77 -17.51
C ALA A 22 3.44 10.45 -18.52
N PRO A 23 4.27 9.40 -18.30
CA PRO A 23 5.44 9.16 -19.13
C PRO A 23 5.05 8.68 -20.53
N SER A 24 3.89 8.02 -20.66
CA SER A 24 3.29 7.53 -21.90
C SER A 24 1.86 7.04 -21.58
N GLN A 25 0.88 7.10 -22.51
CA GLN A 25 -0.42 6.41 -22.34
C GLN A 25 -0.30 4.89 -22.57
N GLU A 26 0.83 4.32 -22.12
CA GLU A 26 1.18 2.92 -22.31
C GLU A 26 0.46 2.04 -21.29
N GLN A 27 0.10 0.84 -21.73
CA GLN A 27 -0.51 -0.16 -20.87
C GLN A 27 0.50 -1.26 -20.57
N ILE A 28 0.76 -1.46 -19.28
CA ILE A 28 1.54 -2.60 -18.81
C ILE A 28 0.60 -3.78 -18.65
N LYS A 29 0.86 -4.83 -19.43
CA LYS A 29 0.13 -6.10 -19.31
C LYS A 29 0.64 -6.86 -18.10
N LEU A 30 -0.28 -7.24 -17.22
CA LEU A 30 0.04 -8.07 -16.07
C LEU A 30 0.21 -9.54 -16.48
N SER A 31 1.02 -10.28 -15.72
CA SER A 31 1.27 -11.69 -15.97
C SER A 31 0.01 -12.53 -15.71
N VAL A 32 0.04 -13.80 -16.15
CA VAL A 32 -1.02 -14.76 -15.81
C VAL A 32 -1.17 -14.89 -14.30
N MET A 33 -0.06 -14.88 -13.55
CA MET A 33 -0.07 -15.03 -12.10
C MET A 33 -0.77 -13.86 -11.40
N ASP A 34 -0.52 -12.63 -11.86
CA ASP A 34 -1.19 -11.41 -11.36
C ASP A 34 -2.71 -11.47 -11.58
N ASN A 35 -3.15 -12.14 -12.64
CA ASN A 35 -4.57 -12.29 -12.97
C ASN A 35 -5.26 -13.48 -12.27
N THR A 36 -4.53 -14.34 -11.54
CA THR A 36 -5.12 -15.54 -10.90
C THR A 36 -5.93 -15.25 -9.65
N VAL A 37 -5.82 -14.05 -9.12
CA VAL A 37 -6.45 -13.65 -7.87
C VAL A 37 -7.57 -12.64 -8.16
N SER A 38 -8.67 -12.76 -7.43
CA SER A 38 -9.90 -11.98 -7.63
C SER A 38 -9.68 -10.48 -7.44
N GLU A 39 -10.57 -9.67 -8.01
CA GLU A 39 -10.61 -8.23 -7.79
C GLU A 39 -10.79 -7.88 -6.30
N GLY A 40 -10.35 -6.69 -5.91
CA GLY A 40 -10.60 -6.14 -4.57
C GLY A 40 -9.72 -6.69 -3.46
N ILE A 41 -8.71 -7.52 -3.77
CA ILE A 41 -7.73 -7.94 -2.75
C ILE A 41 -6.63 -6.87 -2.64
N THR A 42 -6.58 -6.23 -1.48
CA THR A 42 -5.51 -5.31 -1.10
C THR A 42 -4.61 -5.87 -0.02
N VAL A 43 -3.37 -5.40 -0.05
CA VAL A 43 -2.34 -5.70 0.94
C VAL A 43 -1.94 -4.41 1.61
N HIS A 44 -1.90 -4.43 2.94
CA HIS A 44 -1.62 -3.25 3.75
C HIS A 44 -0.30 -3.42 4.47
N PHE A 45 0.49 -2.36 4.46
CA PHE A 45 1.68 -2.21 5.25
C PHE A 45 1.51 -1.01 6.16
N TYR A 46 2.07 -1.09 7.35
CA TYR A 46 2.19 0.06 8.23
C TYR A 46 3.52 0.01 8.97
N PHE A 47 4.05 1.18 9.23
CA PHE A 47 5.32 1.42 9.89
C PHE A 47 5.09 2.41 11.02
N CYS A 48 5.36 1.95 12.24
CA CYS A 48 5.24 2.78 13.43
C CYS A 48 6.61 3.35 13.77
N TYR A 49 6.66 4.67 13.94
CA TYR A 49 7.86 5.39 14.28
C TYR A 49 7.63 6.21 15.55
N ASP A 50 8.56 6.11 16.49
CA ASP A 50 8.60 7.00 17.65
C ASP A 50 9.38 8.28 17.30
N ASN A 51 8.91 9.42 17.80
CA ASN A 51 9.62 10.70 17.75
C ASN A 51 10.10 11.08 19.17
N PRO A 52 11.12 10.40 19.71
CA PRO A 52 11.52 10.57 21.11
C PRO A 52 12.02 11.99 21.42
N ASN A 53 12.55 12.69 20.41
CA ASN A 53 13.09 14.04 20.56
C ASN A 53 12.04 15.14 20.33
N GLN A 54 10.79 14.76 20.03
CA GLN A 54 9.72 15.70 19.67
C GLN A 54 10.12 16.68 18.55
N ASP A 55 10.88 16.19 17.56
CA ASP A 55 11.26 17.00 16.41
C ASP A 55 10.00 17.39 15.62
N VAL A 56 9.80 18.70 15.45
CA VAL A 56 8.65 19.28 14.75
C VAL A 56 8.67 18.98 13.25
N ASN A 57 9.84 18.69 12.68
CA ASN A 57 10.03 18.34 11.27
C ASN A 57 10.11 16.82 11.05
N PHE A 58 9.82 16.01 12.08
CA PHE A 58 9.85 14.56 11.95
C PHE A 58 8.80 14.07 10.95
N MET A 59 9.24 13.38 9.90
CA MET A 59 8.39 12.92 8.79
C MET A 59 7.59 14.08 8.17
N GLU A 60 8.29 15.15 7.78
CA GLU A 60 7.68 16.34 7.18
C GLU A 60 6.92 15.99 5.86
N PRO A 61 5.63 16.34 5.73
CA PRO A 61 4.81 15.86 4.63
C PRO A 61 5.28 16.27 3.23
N GLU A 62 5.76 17.50 3.04
CA GLU A 62 6.14 17.97 1.71
C GLU A 62 7.43 17.26 1.24
N ALA A 63 8.40 17.06 2.11
CA ALA A 63 9.58 16.24 1.84
C ALA A 63 9.22 14.78 1.49
N MET A 64 8.20 14.22 2.16
CA MET A 64 7.69 12.89 1.82
C MET A 64 7.00 12.86 0.45
N ARG A 65 6.20 13.87 0.12
CA ARG A 65 5.55 14.00 -1.20
C ARG A 65 6.57 14.18 -2.31
N GLU A 66 7.59 15.01 -2.11
CA GLU A 66 8.67 15.21 -3.07
C GLU A 66 9.45 13.91 -3.31
N SER A 67 9.76 13.19 -2.23
CA SER A 67 10.44 11.90 -2.32
C SER A 67 9.58 10.85 -3.04
N LEU A 68 8.27 10.84 -2.79
CA LEU A 68 7.33 9.98 -3.50
C LEU A 68 7.24 10.34 -4.99
N SER A 69 7.19 11.63 -5.34
CA SER A 69 7.17 12.09 -6.72
C SER A 69 8.41 11.62 -7.50
N LYS A 70 9.60 11.72 -6.88
CA LYS A 70 10.85 11.19 -7.47
C LYS A 70 10.76 9.68 -7.68
N LEU A 71 10.28 8.94 -6.68
CA LEU A 71 10.09 7.49 -6.79
C LEU A 71 9.11 7.10 -7.90
N LEU A 72 8.04 7.87 -8.11
CA LEU A 72 7.11 7.65 -9.21
C LEU A 72 7.73 7.91 -10.59
N GLY A 73 8.76 8.76 -10.68
CA GLY A 73 9.57 8.91 -11.90
C GLY A 73 10.28 7.61 -12.29
N ASP A 74 10.84 6.90 -11.32
CA ASP A 74 11.53 5.62 -11.54
C ASP A 74 10.55 4.43 -11.67
N TYR A 75 9.41 4.50 -10.97
CA TYR A 75 8.41 3.44 -10.88
C TYR A 75 7.00 3.95 -11.23
N PRO A 76 6.77 4.34 -12.50
CA PRO A 76 5.54 5.04 -12.91
C PRO A 76 4.26 4.22 -12.75
N TRP A 77 4.39 2.89 -12.78
CA TRP A 77 3.30 1.94 -12.63
C TRP A 77 2.66 1.92 -11.23
N ILE A 78 3.36 2.43 -10.20
CA ILE A 78 2.79 2.61 -8.86
C ILE A 78 1.71 3.70 -8.88
N GLY A 79 1.90 4.73 -9.70
CA GLY A 79 0.95 5.83 -9.92
C GLY A 79 0.09 5.65 -11.17
N GLY A 80 -0.02 4.44 -11.71
CA GLY A 80 -0.91 4.17 -12.84
C GLY A 80 -2.38 4.07 -12.39
N ALA A 81 -3.24 3.60 -13.29
CA ALA A 81 -4.58 3.16 -12.97
C ALA A 81 -4.76 1.68 -13.33
N LEU A 82 -5.39 0.90 -12.45
CA LEU A 82 -5.71 -0.49 -12.76
C LEU A 82 -6.91 -0.51 -13.74
N THR A 83 -6.73 -1.16 -14.87
CA THR A 83 -7.73 -1.26 -15.94
C THR A 83 -7.87 -2.70 -16.41
N VAL A 84 -8.85 -2.97 -17.26
CA VAL A 84 -9.08 -4.28 -17.89
C VAL A 84 -8.98 -4.10 -19.41
N ASP A 85 -8.23 -4.98 -20.08
CA ASP A 85 -8.13 -4.99 -21.53
C ASP A 85 -9.34 -5.66 -22.21
N ASP A 86 -9.41 -5.58 -23.54
CA ASP A 86 -10.49 -6.19 -24.34
C ASP A 86 -10.62 -7.71 -24.15
N GLY A 87 -9.55 -8.36 -23.65
CA GLY A 87 -9.50 -9.79 -23.35
C GLY A 87 -9.89 -10.13 -21.90
N GLY A 88 -10.33 -9.15 -21.12
CA GLY A 88 -10.71 -9.34 -19.73
C GLY A 88 -9.54 -9.50 -18.76
N LYS A 89 -8.31 -9.16 -19.17
CA LYS A 89 -7.12 -9.22 -18.33
C LYS A 89 -6.81 -7.87 -17.75
N TYR A 90 -6.38 -7.85 -16.49
CA TYR A 90 -5.95 -6.64 -15.82
C TYR A 90 -4.65 -6.11 -16.43
N THR A 91 -4.62 -4.79 -16.58
CA THR A 91 -3.48 -4.00 -17.06
C THR A 91 -3.30 -2.77 -16.16
N ILE A 92 -2.10 -2.18 -16.18
CA ILE A 92 -1.84 -0.89 -15.54
C ILE A 92 -1.68 0.14 -16.64
N ASN A 93 -2.58 1.12 -16.68
CA ASN A 93 -2.47 2.26 -17.57
C ASN A 93 -1.57 3.33 -16.93
N LEU A 94 -0.49 3.72 -17.59
CA LEU A 94 0.45 4.75 -17.14
C LEU A 94 -0.08 6.18 -17.39
N ASN A 95 -1.33 6.44 -17.01
CA ASN A 95 -2.03 7.69 -17.26
C ASN A 95 -1.60 8.87 -16.36
N GLY A 96 -0.58 8.70 -15.52
CA GLY A 96 -0.13 9.72 -14.58
C GLY A 96 -1.13 10.01 -13.45
N TYR A 97 -2.04 9.07 -13.14
CA TYR A 97 -3.00 9.24 -12.03
C TYR A 97 -2.28 9.55 -10.72
N GLY A 98 -1.10 8.99 -10.49
CA GLY A 98 -0.34 9.21 -9.27
C GLY A 98 -0.88 8.42 -8.08
N VAL A 99 -0.36 8.76 -6.91
CA VAL A 99 -0.65 8.05 -5.65
C VAL A 99 -1.43 8.96 -4.72
N GLN A 100 -2.52 8.47 -4.15
CA GLN A 100 -3.23 9.18 -3.10
C GLN A 100 -2.36 9.23 -1.84
N PHE A 101 -2.11 10.43 -1.33
CA PHE A 101 -1.34 10.70 -0.13
C PHE A 101 -2.19 11.48 0.86
N ASP A 102 -2.56 10.82 1.94
CA ASP A 102 -3.42 11.37 2.99
C ASP A 102 -2.63 11.70 4.25
N ILE A 103 -2.96 12.83 4.87
CA ILE A 103 -2.41 13.22 6.17
C ILE A 103 -3.53 13.20 7.18
N VAL A 104 -3.32 12.45 8.26
CA VAL A 104 -4.29 12.25 9.34
C VAL A 104 -3.63 12.57 10.66
N ARG A 105 -4.40 13.10 11.59
CA ARG A 105 -4.01 13.31 12.98
C ARG A 105 -4.94 12.52 13.89
N VAL A 106 -4.37 11.91 14.91
CA VAL A 106 -5.08 11.10 15.89
C VAL A 106 -4.96 11.73 17.27
N ASP A 107 -6.10 12.02 17.90
CA ASP A 107 -6.16 12.54 19.27
C ASP A 107 -6.00 11.43 20.32
N ALA A 108 -4.96 10.62 20.16
CA ALA A 108 -4.59 9.54 21.08
C ALA A 108 -3.10 9.21 20.93
N PRO A 109 -2.41 8.74 21.97
CA PRO A 109 -1.02 8.31 21.89
C PRO A 109 -0.89 6.97 21.16
N LEU A 110 0.24 6.78 20.47
CA LEU A 110 0.53 5.60 19.64
C LEU A 110 0.44 4.27 20.44
N ASN A 111 0.83 4.29 21.71
CA ASN A 111 0.83 3.10 22.57
C ASN A 111 -0.57 2.57 22.96
N GLN A 112 -1.64 3.33 22.69
CA GLN A 112 -3.02 2.85 22.85
C GLN A 112 -3.44 1.93 21.71
N PHE A 113 -2.68 1.90 20.61
CA PHE A 113 -2.95 1.07 19.45
C PHE A 113 -2.10 -0.20 19.52
N LYS A 114 -2.75 -1.36 19.41
CA LYS A 114 -2.07 -2.65 19.38
C LYS A 114 -1.71 -3.02 17.94
N PHE A 115 -0.46 -2.75 17.58
CA PHE A 115 0.13 -3.18 16.32
C PHE A 115 0.72 -4.58 16.51
N GLY A 116 0.04 -5.65 16.06
CA GLY A 116 0.64 -7.00 16.17
C GLY A 116 -0.30 -8.21 16.04
N SER A 117 -1.61 -8.06 16.23
CA SER A 117 -2.60 -9.08 15.90
C SER A 117 -3.32 -8.67 14.63
N SER A 118 -3.33 -9.53 13.61
CA SER A 118 -4.04 -9.28 12.33
C SER A 118 -5.52 -8.98 12.51
N ASP A 119 -6.09 -9.37 13.66
CA ASP A 119 -7.53 -9.41 13.90
C ASP A 119 -8.04 -8.20 14.69
N GLU A 120 -7.17 -7.42 15.35
CA GLU A 120 -7.56 -6.19 16.09
C GLU A 120 -7.12 -4.91 15.39
N PHE A 121 -6.42 -5.02 14.25
CA PHE A 121 -5.94 -3.85 13.52
C PHE A 121 -7.11 -3.09 12.89
N GLN A 122 -7.31 -1.83 13.30
CA GLN A 122 -8.33 -0.95 12.75
C GLN A 122 -7.93 -0.45 11.36
N LYS A 123 -7.91 -1.38 10.39
CA LYS A 123 -7.67 -1.14 8.97
C LYS A 123 -8.49 0.04 8.44
N GLU A 124 -9.71 0.21 8.95
CA GLU A 124 -10.63 1.28 8.55
C GLU A 124 -10.13 2.71 8.83
N ASN A 125 -9.18 2.91 9.76
CA ASN A 125 -8.77 4.25 10.21
C ASN A 125 -7.31 4.60 9.86
N LEU A 126 -6.46 3.60 9.68
CA LEU A 126 -5.05 3.79 9.33
C LEU A 126 -4.77 3.70 7.83
N CYS A 127 -5.74 3.27 7.03
CA CYS A 127 -5.69 3.40 5.58
C CYS A 127 -6.98 4.09 5.13
N SER A 128 -6.85 5.06 4.23
CA SER A 128 -7.99 5.72 3.61
C SER A 128 -8.90 4.70 2.91
N HIS A 129 -10.18 5.02 2.75
CA HIS A 129 -11.07 4.18 1.95
C HIS A 129 -10.55 4.13 0.52
N TRP A 130 -10.02 2.98 0.11
CA TRP A 130 -9.44 2.81 -1.20
C TRP A 130 -10.50 2.98 -2.28
N THR A 131 -10.28 3.91 -3.20
CA THR A 131 -11.22 4.20 -4.30
C THR A 131 -11.10 3.20 -5.45
N GLY A 132 -10.11 2.29 -5.41
CA GLY A 132 -9.88 1.28 -6.44
C GLY A 132 -9.23 1.79 -7.73
N LEU A 133 -9.09 3.10 -7.89
CA LEU A 133 -8.56 3.71 -9.13
C LEU A 133 -7.03 3.70 -9.19
N SER A 134 -6.35 4.21 -8.16
CA SER A 134 -4.89 4.07 -8.03
C SER A 134 -4.58 2.71 -7.44
N PRO A 135 -3.63 1.95 -7.99
CA PRO A 135 -3.26 0.66 -7.44
C PRO A 135 -2.46 0.78 -6.14
N CYS A 136 -2.10 2.01 -5.70
CA CYS A 136 -1.40 2.31 -4.46
C CYS A 136 -2.00 3.54 -3.75
N GLN A 137 -2.10 3.50 -2.43
CA GLN A 137 -2.37 4.67 -1.60
C GLN A 137 -1.49 4.69 -0.36
N ILE A 138 -1.17 5.89 0.12
CA ILE A 138 -0.30 6.14 1.27
C ILE A 138 -1.03 7.05 2.25
N GLN A 139 -0.92 6.75 3.54
CA GLN A 139 -1.42 7.62 4.60
C GLN A 139 -0.33 7.85 5.66
N LEU A 140 -0.17 9.10 6.05
CA LEU A 140 0.71 9.54 7.13
C LEU A 140 -0.16 9.96 8.32
N THR A 141 -0.01 9.26 9.45
CA THR A 141 -0.85 9.45 10.64
C THR A 141 -0.02 9.94 11.82
N TYR A 142 -0.29 11.14 12.31
CA TYR A 142 0.38 11.73 13.47
C TYR A 142 -0.43 11.52 14.75
N PHE A 143 0.24 11.11 15.83
CA PHE A 143 -0.36 10.89 17.14
C PHE A 143 0.04 12.02 18.09
N VAL A 144 -0.78 12.29 19.13
CA VAL A 144 -0.49 13.38 20.08
C VAL A 144 0.81 13.20 20.87
N CYS A 145 1.31 11.97 20.99
CA CYS A 145 2.58 11.68 21.63
C CYS A 145 3.80 11.95 20.72
N GLY A 146 3.59 12.48 19.51
CA GLY A 146 4.63 12.67 18.49
C GLY A 146 4.93 11.43 17.65
N GLY A 147 4.39 10.27 18.02
CA GLY A 147 4.50 9.05 17.22
C GLY A 147 3.84 9.20 15.85
N VAL A 148 4.36 8.49 14.86
CA VAL A 148 3.89 8.54 13.48
C VAL A 148 3.66 7.14 12.95
N VAL A 149 2.55 6.93 12.26
CA VAL A 149 2.31 5.73 11.46
C VAL A 149 2.30 6.10 9.98
N LEU A 150 3.22 5.52 9.22
CA LEU A 150 3.18 5.52 7.77
C LEU A 150 2.53 4.23 7.30
N SER A 151 1.40 4.33 6.62
CA SER A 151 0.70 3.18 6.04
C SER A 151 0.67 3.27 4.53
N ALA A 152 0.67 2.11 3.88
CA ALA A 152 0.53 1.97 2.45
C ALA A 152 -0.40 0.79 2.14
N GLU A 153 -1.30 0.97 1.20
CA GLU A 153 -2.19 -0.06 0.70
C GLU A 153 -1.98 -0.21 -0.80
N PHE A 154 -1.83 -1.46 -1.23
CA PHE A 154 -1.59 -1.83 -2.62
C PHE A 154 -2.66 -2.82 -3.09
N ASP A 155 -3.09 -2.70 -4.34
CA ASP A 155 -3.70 -3.84 -5.02
C ASP A 155 -2.65 -4.97 -5.07
N HIS A 156 -3.05 -6.18 -4.67
CA HIS A 156 -2.13 -7.32 -4.60
C HIS A 156 -1.41 -7.59 -5.93
N ARG A 157 -2.01 -7.23 -7.07
CA ARG A 157 -1.42 -7.40 -8.41
C ARG A 157 -0.15 -6.58 -8.60
N LEU A 158 -0.06 -5.40 -7.98
CA LEU A 158 1.19 -4.65 -7.97
C LEU A 158 2.29 -5.37 -7.23
N LEU A 159 1.96 -6.05 -6.13
CA LEU A 159 2.97 -6.67 -5.27
C LEU A 159 3.51 -7.96 -5.88
N ILE A 160 2.67 -8.74 -6.57
CA ILE A 160 3.13 -9.88 -7.36
C ILE A 160 4.03 -9.39 -8.51
N CYS A 161 3.64 -8.31 -9.18
CA CYS A 161 4.46 -7.68 -10.21
C CYS A 161 5.81 -7.18 -9.64
N MET A 162 5.80 -6.47 -8.50
CA MET A 162 7.00 -6.00 -7.78
C MET A 162 7.98 -7.13 -7.42
N LEU A 163 7.46 -8.25 -6.92
CA LEU A 163 8.26 -9.41 -6.51
C LEU A 163 9.01 -10.07 -7.67
N LEU A 164 8.57 -9.84 -8.91
CA LEU A 164 9.17 -10.40 -10.11
C LEU A 164 10.15 -9.44 -10.81
N VAL A 165 10.12 -8.14 -10.50
CA VAL A 165 10.79 -7.11 -11.30
C VAL A 165 12.00 -6.45 -10.61
N SER A 166 12.09 -6.41 -9.26
CA SER A 166 13.21 -5.74 -8.57
C SER A 166 13.77 -6.53 -7.37
N GLU A 167 15.08 -6.79 -7.37
CA GLU A 167 15.84 -7.36 -6.25
C GLU A 167 15.81 -6.44 -5.01
N GLU A 168 15.77 -5.13 -5.22
CA GLU A 168 15.70 -4.10 -4.19
C GLU A 168 14.36 -4.16 -3.44
N VAL A 169 13.25 -4.28 -4.17
CA VAL A 169 11.92 -4.46 -3.58
C VAL A 169 11.80 -5.82 -2.89
N ARG A 170 12.45 -6.86 -3.43
CA ARG A 170 12.56 -8.17 -2.77
C ARG A 170 13.32 -8.06 -1.44
N SER A 171 14.42 -7.31 -1.39
CA SER A 171 15.18 -7.03 -0.16
C SER A 171 14.37 -6.22 0.86
N MET A 172 13.59 -5.25 0.38
CA MET A 172 12.65 -4.46 1.19
C MET A 172 11.58 -5.37 1.83
N LEU A 173 10.93 -6.23 1.03
CA LEU A 173 9.90 -7.18 1.48
C LEU A 173 10.45 -8.31 2.37
N VAL A 174 11.68 -8.79 2.16
CA VAL A 174 12.33 -9.81 3.00
C VAL A 174 12.62 -9.29 4.42
N ARG A 175 12.84 -7.97 4.58
CA ARG A 175 12.96 -7.32 5.90
C ARG A 175 11.60 -7.17 6.60
N PHE A 176 10.48 -7.18 5.88
CA PHE A 176 9.10 -7.01 6.39
C PHE A 176 8.44 -8.30 6.92
N ARG A 177 9.14 -9.03 7.79
CA ARG A 177 8.87 -10.41 8.30
C ARG A 177 7.48 -10.76 8.87
N LEU A 178 6.46 -9.91 8.84
CA LEU A 178 5.16 -10.17 9.49
C LEU A 178 4.00 -10.53 8.54
N TYR A 179 3.91 -9.96 7.33
CA TYR A 179 2.86 -10.34 6.36
C TYR A 179 3.31 -11.31 5.28
N GLY A 180 4.63 -11.47 5.10
CA GLY A 180 5.20 -12.41 4.14
C GLY A 180 4.83 -13.87 4.40
N ARG A 181 4.55 -14.30 5.65
CA ARG A 181 4.25 -15.72 5.90
C ARG A 181 2.91 -16.15 5.32
N VAL A 182 1.82 -15.41 5.54
CA VAL A 182 0.50 -15.82 5.01
C VAL A 182 0.49 -15.76 3.49
N TYR A 183 1.08 -14.70 2.91
CA TYR A 183 1.17 -14.53 1.47
C TYR A 183 2.11 -15.55 0.80
N LEU A 184 3.30 -15.79 1.36
CA LEU A 184 4.19 -16.84 0.84
C LEU A 184 3.60 -18.23 1.05
N GLU A 185 2.88 -18.52 2.13
CA GLU A 185 2.26 -19.84 2.32
C GLU A 185 1.08 -20.04 1.35
N CYS A 186 0.27 -19.02 1.06
CA CYS A 186 -0.72 -19.06 -0.03
C CYS A 186 -0.06 -19.28 -1.39
N MET A 187 1.02 -18.55 -1.69
CA MET A 187 1.75 -18.69 -2.95
C MET A 187 2.49 -20.04 -3.04
N ARG A 188 3.03 -20.58 -1.94
CA ARG A 188 3.68 -21.91 -1.88
C ARG A 188 2.68 -23.05 -1.97
N ALA A 189 1.53 -22.92 -1.32
CA ALA A 189 0.44 -23.90 -1.40
C ALA A 189 -0.08 -23.98 -2.84
N ARG A 190 -0.35 -22.84 -3.49
CA ARG A 190 -0.77 -22.80 -4.89
C ARG A 190 0.32 -23.21 -5.88
N ARG A 191 1.60 -22.92 -5.62
CA ARG A 191 2.73 -23.45 -6.43
C ARG A 191 2.79 -24.98 -6.40
N LYS A 192 2.51 -25.60 -5.25
CA LYS A 192 2.44 -27.07 -5.13
C LYS A 192 1.21 -27.67 -5.83
N GLU A 193 0.11 -26.93 -5.93
CA GLU A 193 -1.07 -27.36 -6.71
C GLU A 193 -0.85 -27.18 -8.23
N MET A 194 -0.20 -26.09 -8.65
CA MET A 194 0.11 -25.87 -10.08
C MET A 194 1.17 -26.84 -10.62
N LEU A 195 2.19 -27.19 -9.82
CA LEU A 195 3.17 -28.23 -10.21
C LEU A 195 2.56 -29.64 -10.33
N LYS A 196 1.34 -29.86 -9.81
CA LYS A 196 0.58 -31.09 -10.04
C LYS A 196 -0.26 -31.06 -11.32
N LEU A 197 -0.50 -29.87 -11.88
CA LEU A 197 -1.26 -29.67 -13.12
C LEU A 197 -0.36 -29.64 -14.37
N GLU A 198 0.97 -29.66 -14.20
CA GLU A 198 1.93 -29.78 -15.33
C GLU A 198 2.33 -31.24 -15.66
N PHE A 199 1.70 -32.24 -15.02
CA PHE A 199 1.86 -33.66 -15.37
C PHE A 199 0.50 -34.39 -15.40
N VAL A 200 -0.41 -33.96 -16.28
CA VAL A 200 -1.46 -34.80 -16.88
C VAL A 200 -1.71 -34.31 -18.31
#